data_AF-A0A8J2RR07-F1
#
_entry.id   AF-A0A8J2RR07-F1
#
_cell.length_a   1.000
_cell.length_b   1.000
_cell.length_c   1.000
_cell.angle_alpha   90.00
_cell.angle_beta   90.00
_cell.angle_gamma   90.00
#
_symmetry.space_group_name_H-M   'P 1'
#
loop_
_entity.id
_entity.type
_entity.pdbx_description
1 polymer ?
#
loop_
_entity_poly.entity_id
_entity_poly.type
_entity_poly.pdbx_seq_one_letter_code
_entity_poly.pdbx_strand_id
1 'polypeptide(L)'
;MTTFIEVLGEFSDKVWDLRDRRVDDWPLMSSPIPAMLICLAYVFVVKVVGPKFMENRPAYDLRGVLKVYNLFQIVVNIWVFYELCKHGWLSGNYNYFCEPVDYSYNESAFRVLLACYVFYLSKFVDLLDTVFFVLRKKNNQITLLHVIHHGWIPTTLWPGIRFVCGGHGSFFAFLNSFVHVVMYIYYFLSAMGPQVQKYLGWKKYLTSLQMVQFVAASAHCFQLLFFDCQFPYLMSCWIGLHEVFFLAMFLNFYRQTYLKNKKDKADAQLAINNNNNHYAKKAL
;
A
#
# COMPACT_ATOMS: atom_id res chain seq x y z
N MET A 1 -14.59 31.59 30.40
CA MET A 1 -13.70 30.42 30.51
C MET A 1 -14.06 29.54 29.34
N THR A 2 -13.28 29.63 28.25
CA THR A 2 -13.55 28.87 27.02
C THR A 2 -13.46 27.39 27.35
N THR A 3 -14.48 26.61 26.98
CA THR A 3 -14.52 25.18 27.28
C THR A 3 -13.52 24.44 26.39
N PHE A 4 -13.04 23.27 26.82
CA PHE A 4 -12.16 22.42 26.00
C PHE A 4 -12.78 22.09 24.62
N ILE A 5 -14.12 21.96 24.57
CA ILE A 5 -14.87 21.70 23.34
C ILE A 5 -14.77 22.89 22.37
N GLU A 6 -14.90 24.12 22.87
CA GLU A 6 -14.77 25.33 22.05
C GLU A 6 -13.34 25.47 21.49
N VAL A 7 -12.31 25.19 22.31
CA VAL A 7 -10.91 25.20 21.85
C VAL A 7 -10.66 24.17 20.74
N LEU A 8 -11.23 22.96 20.88
CA LEU A 8 -11.15 21.94 19.83
C LEU A 8 -11.91 22.33 18.57
N GLY A 9 -13.08 22.96 18.70
CA GLY A 9 -13.86 23.48 17.59
C GLY A 9 -13.07 24.53 16.80
N GLU A 10 -12.55 25.55 17.48
CA GLU A 10 -11.74 26.59 16.84
C GLU A 10 -10.49 26.05 16.16
N PHE A 11 -9.80 25.08 16.78
CA PHE A 11 -8.65 24.43 16.17
C PHE A 11 -9.04 23.65 14.92
N SER A 12 -10.13 22.88 14.98
CA SER A 12 -10.65 22.13 13.84
C SER A 12 -11.00 23.05 12.68
N ASP A 13 -11.67 24.17 12.94
CA ASP A 13 -12.07 25.14 11.91
C ASP A 13 -10.85 25.80 11.27
N LYS A 14 -9.86 26.21 12.07
CA LYS A 14 -8.59 26.76 11.57
C LYS A 14 -7.85 25.78 10.67
N VAL A 15 -7.79 24.51 11.04
CA VAL A 15 -7.17 23.48 10.20
C VAL A 15 -7.99 23.28 8.93
N TRP A 16 -9.31 23.24 9.02
CA TRP A 16 -10.20 23.08 7.88
C TRP A 16 -10.10 24.22 6.86
N ASP A 17 -9.79 25.43 7.31
CA ASP A 17 -9.56 26.57 6.43
C ASP A 17 -8.29 26.46 5.57
N LEU A 18 -7.33 25.62 5.98
CA LEU A 18 -6.11 25.31 5.22
C LEU A 18 -6.33 24.24 4.13
N ARG A 19 -7.55 23.70 4.01
CA ARG A 19 -7.83 22.64 3.04
C ARG A 19 -7.65 23.13 1.60
N ASP A 20 -7.25 22.21 0.74
CA ASP A 20 -7.27 22.43 -0.70
C ASP A 20 -8.71 22.47 -1.20
N ARG A 21 -9.16 23.65 -1.60
CA ARG A 21 -10.52 23.88 -2.08
C ARG A 21 -10.76 23.25 -3.46
N ARG A 22 -9.72 22.91 -4.22
CA ARG A 22 -9.84 22.28 -5.55
C ARG A 22 -10.59 20.94 -5.50
N VAL A 23 -10.64 20.30 -4.34
CA VAL A 23 -11.26 18.98 -4.13
C VAL A 23 -12.52 19.04 -3.23
N ASP A 24 -13.09 20.22 -2.97
CA ASP A 24 -14.24 20.37 -2.08
C ASP A 24 -15.45 19.54 -2.52
N ASP A 25 -15.72 19.48 -3.83
CA ASP A 25 -16.84 18.73 -4.41
C ASP A 25 -16.50 17.29 -4.79
N TRP A 26 -15.29 16.82 -4.45
CA TRP A 26 -14.86 15.48 -4.85
C TRP A 26 -15.36 14.43 -3.86
N PRO A 27 -15.78 13.24 -4.35
CA PRO A 27 -16.20 12.15 -3.48
C PRO A 27 -15.17 11.83 -2.38
N LEU A 28 -15.67 11.58 -1.17
CA LEU A 28 -14.88 11.26 0.04
C LEU A 28 -14.02 12.42 0.59
N MET A 29 -14.03 13.62 0.00
CA MET A 29 -13.19 14.74 0.48
C MET A 29 -13.90 15.65 1.49
N SER A 30 -15.21 15.52 1.68
CA SER A 30 -15.98 16.36 2.61
C SER A 30 -15.65 16.12 4.09
N SER A 31 -15.06 14.98 4.44
CA SER A 31 -14.66 14.61 5.81
C SER A 31 -13.79 13.35 5.78
N PRO A 32 -12.92 13.09 6.77
CA PRO A 32 -12.25 11.80 6.90
C PRO A 32 -13.19 10.65 7.32
N ILE A 33 -14.37 10.98 7.87
CA ILE A 33 -15.30 10.01 8.46
C ILE A 33 -15.73 8.92 7.46
N PRO A 34 -16.15 9.22 6.22
CA PRO A 34 -16.52 8.19 5.26
C PRO A 34 -15.39 7.18 5.00
N ALA A 35 -14.15 7.65 4.87
CA ALA A 35 -12.99 6.77 4.67
C ALA A 35 -12.78 5.83 5.88
N MET A 36 -12.87 6.37 7.10
CA MET A 36 -12.77 5.59 8.33
C MET A 36 -13.87 4.53 8.43
N LEU A 37 -15.12 4.89 8.12
CA LEU A 37 -16.26 3.96 8.15
C LEU A 37 -16.08 2.83 7.13
N ILE A 38 -15.61 3.13 5.91
CA ILE A 38 -15.32 2.12 4.90
C ILE A 38 -14.22 1.17 5.39
N CYS A 39 -13.13 1.70 5.96
CA CYS A 39 -12.04 0.90 6.52
C CYS A 39 -12.51 -0.01 7.68
N LEU A 40 -13.31 0.52 8.61
CA LEU A 40 -13.88 -0.25 9.72
C LEU A 40 -14.83 -1.34 9.24
N ALA A 41 -15.72 -1.00 8.29
CA ALA A 41 -16.61 -1.96 7.66
C ALA A 41 -15.83 -3.05 6.93
N TYR A 42 -14.77 -2.69 6.21
CA TYR A 42 -13.86 -3.65 5.58
C TYR A 42 -13.26 -4.62 6.59
N VAL A 43 -12.67 -4.13 7.69
CA VAL A 43 -12.07 -4.99 8.73
C VAL A 43 -13.12 -5.95 9.30
N PHE A 44 -14.31 -5.44 9.62
CA PHE A 44 -15.42 -6.25 10.13
C PHE A 44 -15.86 -7.32 9.11
N VAL A 45 -15.97 -6.95 7.84
CA VAL A 45 -16.33 -7.88 6.77
C VAL A 45 -15.29 -8.98 6.60
N VAL A 46 -13.99 -8.65 6.50
CA VAL A 46 -12.97 -9.66 6.21
C VAL A 46 -12.57 -10.51 7.41
N LYS A 47 -12.76 -10.03 8.64
CA LYS A 47 -12.44 -10.77 9.87
C LYS A 47 -13.62 -11.51 10.48
N VAL A 48 -14.85 -11.05 10.29
CA VAL A 48 -16.03 -11.60 10.98
C VAL A 48 -17.05 -12.13 9.97
N VAL A 49 -17.63 -11.26 9.15
CA VAL A 49 -18.78 -11.62 8.30
C VAL A 49 -18.37 -12.62 7.22
N GLY A 50 -17.29 -12.34 6.51
CA GLY A 50 -16.80 -13.12 5.39
C GLY A 50 -16.37 -14.54 5.77
N PRO A 51 -15.52 -14.74 6.80
CA PRO A 51 -15.19 -16.07 7.28
C PRO A 51 -16.41 -16.88 7.73
N LYS A 52 -17.35 -16.25 8.45
CA LYS A 52 -18.60 -16.91 8.87
C LYS A 52 -19.49 -17.28 7.68
N PHE A 53 -19.60 -16.39 6.69
CA PHE A 53 -20.33 -16.65 5.45
C PHE A 53 -19.74 -17.82 4.66
N MET A 54 -18.41 -17.94 4.64
CA MET A 54 -17.70 -18.97 3.89
C MET A 54 -17.54 -20.29 4.63
N GLU A 55 -17.85 -20.37 5.94
CA GLU A 55 -17.63 -21.56 6.78
C GLU A 55 -18.17 -22.84 6.11
N ASN A 56 -19.45 -22.83 5.77
CA ASN A 56 -20.18 -23.96 5.17
C ASN A 56 -20.25 -23.92 3.63
N ARG A 57 -19.39 -23.14 2.97
CA ARG A 57 -19.37 -23.00 1.50
C ARG A 57 -18.06 -23.51 0.90
N PRO A 58 -18.06 -24.07 -0.32
CA PRO A 58 -16.82 -24.35 -1.03
C PRO A 58 -16.11 -23.04 -1.42
N ALA A 59 -14.79 -23.10 -1.61
CA ALA A 59 -14.05 -21.96 -2.13
C ALA A 59 -14.52 -21.60 -3.54
N TYR A 60 -14.74 -20.31 -3.80
CA TYR A 60 -15.19 -19.86 -5.11
C TYR A 60 -14.06 -19.82 -6.14
N ASP A 61 -14.38 -20.22 -7.39
CA ASP A 61 -13.48 -20.06 -8.52
C ASP A 61 -13.62 -18.66 -9.13
N LEU A 62 -12.83 -17.73 -8.60
CA LEU A 62 -12.83 -16.33 -9.03
C LEU A 62 -11.74 -16.02 -10.07
N ARG A 63 -11.20 -17.03 -10.78
CA ARG A 63 -10.08 -16.82 -11.72
C ARG A 63 -10.37 -15.76 -12.78
N GLY A 64 -11.56 -15.79 -13.39
CA GLY A 64 -11.97 -14.78 -14.39
C GLY A 64 -12.04 -13.37 -13.79
N VAL A 65 -12.71 -13.25 -12.65
CA VAL A 65 -12.85 -11.97 -11.91
C VAL A 65 -11.48 -11.41 -11.54
N LEU A 66 -10.58 -12.24 -11.01
CA LEU A 66 -9.23 -11.83 -10.64
C LEU A 66 -8.41 -11.35 -11.84
N LYS A 67 -8.56 -11.95 -13.02
CA LYS A 67 -7.87 -11.46 -14.23
C LYS A 67 -8.32 -10.04 -14.58
N VAL A 68 -9.64 -9.81 -14.63
CA VAL A 68 -10.20 -8.48 -14.96
C VAL A 68 -9.81 -7.46 -13.88
N TYR A 69 -9.93 -7.82 -12.62
CA TYR A 69 -9.56 -6.96 -11.49
C TYR A 69 -8.08 -6.59 -11.49
N ASN A 70 -7.17 -7.56 -11.64
CA ASN A 70 -5.74 -7.28 -11.67
C ASN A 70 -5.36 -6.46 -12.92
N LEU A 71 -6.01 -6.69 -14.07
CA LEU A 71 -5.79 -5.88 -15.27
C LEU A 71 -6.25 -4.43 -15.06
N PHE A 72 -7.41 -4.22 -14.46
CA PHE A 72 -7.88 -2.89 -14.08
C PHE A 72 -6.88 -2.18 -13.16
N GLN A 73 -6.40 -2.88 -12.12
CA GLN A 73 -5.39 -2.34 -11.20
C GLN A 73 -4.08 -1.98 -11.92
N ILE A 74 -3.62 -2.80 -12.86
CA ILE A 74 -2.44 -2.49 -13.69
C ILE A 74 -2.66 -1.18 -14.46
N VAL A 75 -3.78 -1.05 -15.17
CA VAL A 75 -4.08 0.14 -15.99
C VAL A 75 -4.16 1.40 -15.14
N VAL A 76 -4.86 1.35 -14.00
CA VAL A 76 -4.98 2.49 -13.08
C VAL A 76 -3.61 2.91 -12.55
N ASN A 77 -2.79 1.97 -12.09
CA ASN A 77 -1.47 2.29 -11.54
C ASN A 77 -0.49 2.76 -12.63
N ILE A 78 -0.59 2.26 -13.87
CA ILE A 78 0.17 2.79 -15.02
C ILE A 78 -0.22 4.24 -15.27
N TRP A 79 -1.52 4.56 -15.27
CA TRP A 79 -2.00 5.91 -15.51
C TRP A 79 -1.53 6.87 -14.42
N VAL A 80 -1.69 6.52 -13.14
CA VAL A 80 -1.18 7.31 -12.01
C VAL A 80 0.33 7.54 -12.13
N PHE A 81 1.09 6.47 -12.39
CA PHE A 81 2.54 6.56 -12.53
C PHE A 81 2.93 7.48 -13.69
N TYR A 82 2.27 7.36 -14.84
CA TYR A 82 2.50 8.20 -16.02
C TYR A 82 2.23 9.68 -15.75
N GLU A 83 1.11 10.01 -15.11
CA GLU A 83 0.75 11.40 -14.77
C GLU A 83 1.79 12.00 -13.80
N LEU A 84 2.20 11.25 -12.78
CA LEU A 84 3.23 11.69 -11.81
C LEU A 84 4.62 11.78 -12.45
N CYS A 85 4.95 10.96 -13.45
CA CYS A 85 6.15 11.12 -14.27
C CYS A 85 6.09 12.42 -15.07
N LYS A 86 5.05 12.57 -15.90
CA LYS A 86 4.96 13.61 -16.92
C LYS A 86 4.78 15.01 -16.35
N HIS A 87 4.00 15.14 -15.26
CA HIS A 87 3.66 16.44 -14.68
C HIS A 87 4.39 16.72 -13.36
N GLY A 88 5.12 15.74 -12.81
CA GLY A 88 5.88 15.88 -11.56
C GLY A 88 7.33 15.42 -11.72
N TRP A 89 7.63 14.22 -11.22
CA TRP A 89 8.98 13.75 -10.90
C TRP A 89 9.90 13.60 -12.11
N LEU A 90 9.41 13.15 -13.27
CA LEU A 90 10.26 12.97 -14.47
C LEU A 90 10.10 14.10 -15.50
N SER A 91 9.36 15.16 -15.15
CA SER A 91 9.10 16.30 -16.03
C SER A 91 10.29 17.27 -16.13
N GLY A 92 11.22 17.19 -15.18
CA GLY A 92 12.29 18.17 -14.97
C GLY A 92 11.88 19.40 -14.15
N ASN A 93 10.59 19.52 -13.79
CA ASN A 93 10.08 20.67 -13.04
C ASN A 93 10.12 20.48 -11.51
N TYR A 94 10.09 19.23 -11.02
CA TYR A 94 10.13 18.94 -9.58
C TYR A 94 11.57 18.87 -9.06
N ASN A 95 11.77 19.42 -7.87
CA ASN A 95 13.01 19.30 -7.13
C ASN A 95 12.95 18.13 -6.14
N TYR A 96 13.82 17.13 -6.34
CA TYR A 96 13.90 15.93 -5.50
C TYR A 96 14.32 16.17 -4.05
N PHE A 97 14.86 17.34 -3.71
CA PHE A 97 15.25 17.69 -2.35
C PHE A 97 14.13 18.39 -1.58
N CYS A 98 13.47 19.36 -2.23
CA CYS A 98 12.34 20.09 -1.67
C CYS A 98 11.38 20.46 -2.79
N GLU A 99 10.18 19.89 -2.74
CA GLU A 99 9.10 20.24 -3.66
C GLU A 99 7.86 20.73 -2.88
N PRO A 100 7.60 22.04 -2.85
CA PRO A 100 6.35 22.57 -2.30
C PRO A 100 5.11 22.07 -3.06
N VAL A 101 3.94 22.21 -2.45
CA VAL A 101 2.68 21.90 -3.13
C VAL A 101 2.27 23.10 -3.99
N ASP A 102 2.01 22.86 -5.29
CA ASP A 102 1.40 23.85 -6.18
C ASP A 102 -0.14 23.78 -6.07
N TYR A 103 -0.73 24.82 -5.47
CA TYR A 103 -2.19 24.97 -5.29
C TYR A 103 -2.89 25.67 -6.45
N SER A 104 -2.17 26.01 -7.53
CA SER A 104 -2.77 26.67 -8.68
C SER A 104 -3.66 25.73 -9.50
N TYR A 105 -4.44 26.31 -10.41
CA TYR A 105 -5.30 25.59 -11.36
C TYR A 105 -4.61 25.37 -12.71
N ASN A 106 -3.27 25.44 -12.76
CA ASN A 106 -2.55 25.13 -13.99
C ASN A 106 -2.69 23.63 -14.32
N GLU A 107 -2.45 23.28 -15.59
CA GLU A 107 -2.66 21.90 -16.05
C GLU A 107 -1.81 20.90 -15.26
N SER A 108 -0.52 21.15 -15.08
CA SER A 108 0.38 20.20 -14.40
C SER A 108 0.00 19.97 -12.94
N ALA A 109 -0.27 21.04 -12.18
CA ALA A 109 -0.67 20.97 -10.78
C ALA A 109 -2.00 20.20 -10.63
N PHE A 110 -2.97 20.48 -11.50
CA PHE A 110 -4.25 19.79 -11.48
C PHE A 110 -4.14 18.32 -11.91
N ARG A 111 -3.26 17.99 -12.87
CA ARG A 111 -2.97 16.61 -13.28
C ARG A 111 -2.34 15.80 -12.15
N VAL A 112 -1.38 16.37 -11.43
CA VAL A 112 -0.78 15.74 -10.23
C VAL A 112 -1.82 15.56 -9.13
N LEU A 113 -2.65 16.58 -8.87
CA LEU A 113 -3.77 16.48 -7.91
C LEU A 113 -4.71 15.33 -8.26
N LEU A 114 -5.15 15.25 -9.51
CA LEU A 114 -6.02 14.19 -9.99
C LEU A 114 -5.35 12.81 -9.89
N ALA A 115 -4.07 12.70 -10.24
CA ALA A 115 -3.32 11.45 -10.13
C ALA A 115 -3.23 10.96 -8.67
N CYS A 116 -2.92 11.86 -7.73
CA CYS A 116 -2.90 11.57 -6.30
C CYS A 116 -4.29 11.19 -5.77
N TYR A 117 -5.36 11.83 -6.25
CA TYR A 117 -6.72 11.48 -5.86
C TYR A 117 -7.17 10.12 -6.41
N VAL A 118 -6.87 9.81 -7.67
CA VAL A 118 -7.13 8.48 -8.24
C VAL A 118 -6.29 7.42 -7.53
N PHE A 119 -5.04 7.73 -7.18
CA PHE A 119 -4.22 6.89 -6.32
C PHE A 119 -4.92 6.61 -4.98
N TYR A 120 -5.44 7.64 -4.33
CA TYR A 120 -6.22 7.51 -3.10
C TYR A 120 -7.46 6.62 -3.28
N LEU A 121 -8.25 6.85 -4.32
CA LEU A 121 -9.41 6.01 -4.64
C LEU A 121 -9.03 4.55 -4.89
N SER A 122 -7.90 4.31 -5.58
CA SER A 122 -7.42 2.95 -5.84
C SER A 122 -7.14 2.19 -4.55
N LYS A 123 -6.76 2.85 -3.44
CA LYS A 123 -6.55 2.17 -2.16
C LYS A 123 -7.85 1.58 -1.57
N PHE A 124 -9.02 2.14 -1.90
CA PHE A 124 -10.30 1.52 -1.56
C PHE A 124 -10.60 0.32 -2.45
N VAL A 125 -10.21 0.37 -3.71
CA VAL A 125 -10.33 -0.77 -4.63
C VAL A 125 -9.43 -1.92 -4.16
N ASP A 126 -8.24 -1.61 -3.65
CA ASP A 126 -7.29 -2.60 -3.11
C ASP A 126 -7.90 -3.41 -1.94
N LEU A 127 -8.93 -2.90 -1.23
CA LEU A 127 -9.64 -3.64 -0.19
C LEU A 127 -10.27 -4.95 -0.71
N LEU A 128 -10.58 -4.99 -2.01
CA LEU A 128 -11.14 -6.18 -2.65
C LEU A 128 -10.15 -7.35 -2.69
N ASP A 129 -8.83 -7.10 -2.60
CA ASP A 129 -7.82 -8.17 -2.54
C ASP A 129 -8.11 -9.15 -1.41
N THR A 130 -8.37 -8.63 -0.21
CA THR A 130 -8.69 -9.43 0.97
C THR A 130 -10.06 -10.09 0.84
N VAL A 131 -11.05 -9.42 0.25
CA VAL A 131 -12.37 -9.99 -0.01
C VAL A 131 -12.22 -11.23 -0.90
N PHE A 132 -11.41 -11.16 -1.96
CA PHE A 132 -11.14 -12.31 -2.80
C PHE A 132 -10.38 -13.42 -2.06
N PHE A 133 -9.48 -13.10 -1.13
CA PHE A 133 -8.83 -14.12 -0.30
C PHE A 133 -9.84 -14.86 0.58
N VAL A 134 -10.78 -14.15 1.20
CA VAL A 134 -11.86 -14.76 2.01
C VAL A 134 -12.72 -15.67 1.16
N LEU A 135 -13.23 -15.19 0.02
CA LEU A 135 -14.12 -15.95 -0.87
C LEU A 135 -13.44 -17.19 -1.48
N ARG A 136 -12.12 -17.18 -1.59
CA ARG A 136 -11.31 -18.32 -2.09
C ARG A 136 -10.77 -19.22 -0.97
N LYS A 137 -11.13 -18.96 0.29
CA LYS A 137 -10.60 -19.64 1.49
C LYS A 137 -9.06 -19.63 1.55
N LYS A 138 -8.42 -18.55 1.11
CA LYS A 138 -6.97 -18.35 1.16
C LYS A 138 -6.55 -17.61 2.44
N ASN A 139 -6.92 -18.18 3.59
CA ASN A 139 -6.70 -17.56 4.91
C ASN A 139 -5.21 -17.30 5.21
N ASN A 140 -4.31 -18.07 4.62
CA ASN A 140 -2.86 -17.85 4.72
C ASN A 140 -2.39 -16.53 4.06
N GLN A 141 -3.18 -15.95 3.16
CA GLN A 141 -2.90 -14.65 2.54
C GLN A 141 -3.46 -13.48 3.38
N ILE A 142 -4.43 -13.73 4.26
CA ILE A 142 -5.04 -12.74 5.16
C ILE A 142 -4.16 -12.56 6.40
N THR A 143 -2.96 -12.06 6.18
CA THR A 143 -1.98 -11.81 7.23
C THR A 143 -2.32 -10.53 8.02
N LEU A 144 -1.75 -10.40 9.23
CA LEU A 144 -1.85 -9.16 10.00
C LEU A 144 -1.32 -7.96 9.21
N LEU A 145 -0.20 -8.13 8.50
CA LEU A 145 0.37 -7.13 7.59
C LEU A 145 -0.66 -6.66 6.57
N HIS A 146 -1.31 -7.58 5.86
CA HIS A 146 -2.24 -7.24 4.81
C HIS A 146 -3.48 -6.50 5.35
N VAL A 147 -4.05 -6.98 6.46
CA VAL A 147 -5.25 -6.35 7.04
C VAL A 147 -4.96 -4.98 7.63
N ILE A 148 -3.83 -4.81 8.35
CA ILE A 148 -3.43 -3.50 8.88
C ILE A 148 -3.13 -2.53 7.74
N HIS A 149 -2.36 -2.94 6.74
CA HIS A 149 -2.04 -2.11 5.59
C HIS A 149 -3.30 -1.62 4.88
N HIS A 150 -4.14 -2.52 4.38
CA HIS A 150 -5.35 -2.13 3.65
C HIS A 150 -6.40 -1.45 4.53
N GLY A 151 -6.52 -1.84 5.80
CA GLY A 151 -7.50 -1.26 6.73
C GLY A 151 -7.12 0.11 7.29
N TRP A 152 -5.88 0.56 7.12
CA TRP A 152 -5.39 1.82 7.70
C TRP A 152 -5.01 2.85 6.63
N ILE A 153 -4.40 2.40 5.52
CA ILE A 153 -3.86 3.28 4.47
C ILE A 153 -4.87 4.31 3.93
N PRO A 154 -6.12 3.94 3.55
CA PRO A 154 -7.04 4.92 3.00
C PRO A 154 -7.35 6.04 4.00
N THR A 155 -7.48 5.74 5.29
CA THR A 155 -7.70 6.75 6.33
C THR A 155 -6.50 7.70 6.44
N THR A 156 -5.28 7.17 6.42
CA THR A 156 -4.06 7.97 6.61
C THR A 156 -3.67 8.83 5.43
N LEU A 157 -4.10 8.46 4.22
CA LEU A 157 -3.87 9.23 3.01
C LEU A 157 -4.81 10.43 2.88
N TRP A 158 -5.99 10.36 3.49
CA TRP A 158 -6.99 11.42 3.41
C TRP A 158 -6.45 12.83 3.72
N PRO A 159 -5.72 13.08 4.83
CA PRO A 159 -5.15 14.41 5.08
C PRO A 159 -4.11 14.82 4.03
N GLY A 160 -3.38 13.87 3.45
CA GLY A 160 -2.44 14.13 2.37
C GLY A 160 -3.14 14.69 1.13
N ILE A 161 -4.25 14.06 0.73
CA ILE A 161 -5.07 14.53 -0.40
C ILE A 161 -5.79 15.84 -0.07
N ARG A 162 -6.26 15.99 1.16
CA ARG A 162 -7.06 17.16 1.55
C ARG A 162 -6.25 18.45 1.71
N PHE A 163 -5.02 18.34 2.20
CA PHE A 163 -4.24 19.51 2.63
C PHE A 163 -2.93 19.70 1.89
N VAL A 164 -2.26 18.64 1.46
CA VAL A 164 -0.87 18.72 0.93
C VAL A 164 -0.70 17.88 -0.32
N CYS A 165 -1.70 17.90 -1.21
CA CYS A 165 -1.76 16.99 -2.34
C CYS A 165 -0.87 17.44 -3.49
N GLY A 166 0.12 16.62 -3.83
CA GLY A 166 1.15 16.94 -4.82
C GLY A 166 2.50 17.19 -4.17
N GLY A 167 3.40 17.82 -4.91
CA GLY A 167 4.74 18.18 -4.44
C GLY A 167 5.47 17.04 -3.74
N HIS A 168 6.16 17.34 -2.64
CA HIS A 168 7.00 16.39 -1.89
C HIS A 168 6.26 15.13 -1.46
N GLY A 169 5.01 15.31 -1.01
CA GLY A 169 4.14 14.21 -0.57
C GLY A 169 3.77 13.26 -1.71
N SER A 170 3.79 13.67 -2.97
CA SER A 170 3.44 12.78 -4.09
C SER A 170 4.52 11.73 -4.42
N PHE A 171 5.73 11.85 -3.85
CA PHE A 171 6.84 10.95 -4.16
C PHE A 171 6.55 9.49 -3.76
N PHE A 172 5.92 9.29 -2.60
CA PHE A 172 5.56 7.93 -2.18
C PHE A 172 4.51 7.32 -3.12
N ALA A 173 3.55 8.11 -3.60
CA ALA A 173 2.52 7.64 -4.55
C ALA A 173 3.15 7.31 -5.92
N PHE A 174 4.14 8.10 -6.35
CA PHE A 174 4.94 7.84 -7.54
C PHE A 174 5.66 6.49 -7.46
N LEU A 175 6.40 6.22 -6.38
CA LEU A 175 7.05 4.92 -6.22
C LEU A 175 6.05 3.78 -6.03
N ASN A 176 4.99 4.00 -5.24
CA ASN A 176 3.98 2.98 -4.94
C ASN A 176 3.24 2.53 -6.19
N SER A 177 2.81 3.47 -7.04
CA SER A 177 2.12 3.14 -8.29
C SER A 177 2.99 2.28 -9.21
N PHE A 178 4.28 2.60 -9.37
CA PHE A 178 5.22 1.75 -10.10
C PHE A 178 5.30 0.33 -9.55
N VAL A 179 5.51 0.18 -8.24
CA VAL A 179 5.62 -1.14 -7.62
C VAL A 179 4.28 -1.89 -7.68
N HIS A 180 3.15 -1.19 -7.57
CA HIS A 180 1.82 -1.76 -7.73
C HIS A 180 1.58 -2.26 -9.16
N VAL A 181 2.10 -1.59 -10.20
CA VAL A 181 2.09 -2.14 -11.57
C VAL A 181 2.78 -3.50 -11.59
N VAL A 182 4.00 -3.61 -11.07
CA VAL A 182 4.77 -4.87 -11.05
C VAL A 182 4.06 -5.95 -10.20
N MET A 183 3.50 -5.56 -9.05
CA MET A 183 2.77 -6.45 -8.15
C MET A 183 1.49 -7.00 -8.80
N TYR A 184 0.68 -6.15 -9.41
CA TYR A 184 -0.56 -6.60 -10.04
C TYR A 184 -0.31 -7.37 -11.34
N ILE A 185 0.79 -7.11 -12.05
CA ILE A 185 1.26 -8.01 -13.13
C ILE A 185 1.56 -9.40 -12.56
N TYR A 186 2.28 -9.50 -11.43
CA TYR A 186 2.52 -10.78 -10.77
C TYR A 186 1.20 -11.49 -10.43
N TYR A 187 0.23 -10.78 -9.83
CA TYR A 187 -1.06 -11.36 -9.48
C TYR A 187 -1.90 -11.76 -10.69
N PHE A 188 -1.92 -10.96 -11.74
CA PHE A 188 -2.56 -11.29 -13.00
C PHE A 188 -2.01 -12.58 -13.60
N LEU A 189 -0.68 -12.69 -13.72
CA LEU A 189 -0.01 -13.90 -14.21
C LEU A 189 -0.29 -15.10 -13.31
N SER A 190 -0.34 -14.90 -11.99
CA SER A 190 -0.67 -15.97 -11.04
C SER A 190 -2.10 -16.49 -11.22
N ALA A 191 -3.03 -15.65 -11.70
CA ALA A 191 -4.41 -16.01 -11.98
C ALA A 191 -4.59 -16.74 -13.33
N MET A 192 -3.58 -16.75 -14.21
CA MET A 192 -3.61 -17.49 -15.50
C MET A 192 -3.49 -19.02 -15.33
N GLY A 193 -3.17 -19.50 -14.13
CA GLY A 193 -3.17 -20.91 -13.76
C GLY A 193 -1.79 -21.57 -13.73
N PRO A 194 -1.73 -22.89 -13.46
CA PRO A 194 -0.48 -23.60 -13.18
C PRO A 194 0.56 -23.52 -14.32
N GLN A 195 0.09 -23.43 -15.56
CA GLN A 195 0.95 -23.32 -16.75
C GLN A 195 1.81 -22.05 -16.74
N VAL A 196 1.32 -20.96 -16.15
CA VAL A 196 2.04 -19.68 -16.03
C VAL A 196 2.73 -19.57 -14.67
N GLN A 197 2.10 -20.06 -13.60
CA GLN A 197 2.64 -19.98 -12.23
C GLN A 197 4.05 -20.58 -12.08
N LYS A 198 4.39 -21.60 -12.87
CA LYS A 198 5.73 -22.21 -12.88
C LYS A 198 6.86 -21.21 -13.21
N TYR A 199 6.56 -20.13 -13.93
CA TYR A 199 7.53 -19.08 -14.27
C TYR A 199 7.61 -17.96 -13.22
N LEU A 200 6.77 -17.98 -12.18
CA LEU A 200 6.67 -16.91 -11.17
C LEU A 200 7.63 -17.10 -9.97
N GLY A 201 8.83 -17.64 -10.22
CA GLY A 201 9.86 -17.83 -9.20
C GLY A 201 10.40 -16.54 -8.59
N TRP A 202 10.06 -15.38 -9.14
CA TRP A 202 10.61 -14.07 -8.77
C TRP A 202 9.83 -13.34 -7.67
N LYS A 203 8.85 -13.99 -7.01
CA LYS A 203 8.07 -13.42 -5.90
C LYS A 203 8.93 -12.75 -4.81
N LYS A 204 10.08 -13.35 -4.50
CA LYS A 204 11.02 -12.82 -3.50
C LYS A 204 11.56 -11.44 -3.91
N TYR A 205 11.91 -11.26 -5.18
CA TYR A 205 12.42 -10.00 -5.72
C TYR A 205 11.33 -8.93 -5.74
N LEU A 206 10.07 -9.31 -5.97
CA LEU A 206 8.94 -8.40 -5.80
C LEU A 206 8.84 -7.89 -4.36
N THR A 207 8.96 -8.77 -3.36
CA THR A 207 8.99 -8.35 -1.95
C THR A 207 10.19 -7.45 -1.65
N SER A 208 11.37 -7.73 -2.24
CA SER A 208 12.54 -6.85 -2.13
C SER A 208 12.31 -5.48 -2.74
N LEU A 209 11.66 -5.40 -3.91
CA LEU A 209 11.30 -4.13 -4.56
C LEU A 209 10.37 -3.29 -3.68
N GLN A 210 9.36 -3.90 -3.06
CA GLN A 210 8.46 -3.23 -2.09
C GLN A 210 9.23 -2.66 -0.90
N MET A 211 10.21 -3.40 -0.34
CA MET A 211 11.03 -2.89 0.76
C MET A 211 11.94 -1.73 0.33
N VAL A 212 12.53 -1.80 -0.88
CA VAL A 212 13.34 -0.71 -1.43
C VAL A 212 12.51 0.56 -1.62
N GLN A 213 11.26 0.43 -2.08
CA GLN A 213 10.33 1.55 -2.16
C GLN A 213 10.16 2.23 -0.79
N PHE A 214 9.89 1.48 0.29
CA PHE A 214 9.67 2.06 1.61
C PHE A 214 10.92 2.79 2.13
N VAL A 215 12.11 2.23 1.89
CA VAL A 215 13.38 2.91 2.21
C VAL A 215 13.53 4.20 1.42
N ALA A 216 13.28 4.18 0.11
CA ALA A 216 13.40 5.36 -0.74
C ALA A 216 12.38 6.46 -0.36
N ALA A 217 11.12 6.09 -0.13
CA ALA A 217 10.06 7.01 0.26
C ALA A 217 10.30 7.62 1.65
N SER A 218 10.72 6.81 2.63
CA SER A 218 11.05 7.31 3.97
C SER A 218 12.26 8.23 3.96
N ALA A 219 13.34 7.88 3.25
CA ALA A 219 14.51 8.74 3.10
C ALA A 219 14.15 10.08 2.45
N HIS A 220 13.34 10.04 1.37
CA HIS A 220 12.85 11.25 0.70
C HIS A 220 12.00 12.12 1.63
N CYS A 221 11.17 11.54 2.51
CA CYS A 221 10.39 12.33 3.46
C CYS A 221 11.27 12.96 4.55
N PHE A 222 12.15 12.16 5.18
CA PHE A 222 12.99 12.63 6.28
C PHE A 222 14.09 13.61 5.85
N GLN A 223 14.41 13.71 4.56
CA GLN A 223 15.36 14.70 4.07
C GLN A 223 14.92 16.14 4.42
N LEU A 224 13.61 16.42 4.49
CA LEU A 224 13.09 17.74 4.85
C LEU A 224 13.38 18.16 6.30
N LEU A 225 13.91 17.26 7.14
CA LEU A 225 14.45 17.63 8.46
C LEU A 225 15.78 18.38 8.36
N PHE A 226 16.42 18.35 7.20
CA PHE A 226 17.75 18.91 6.95
C PHE A 226 17.75 20.01 5.87
N PHE A 227 16.63 20.24 5.18
CA PHE A 227 16.48 21.25 4.14
C PHE A 227 15.32 22.18 4.45
N ASP A 228 15.53 23.49 4.30
CA ASP A 228 14.46 24.48 4.41
C ASP A 228 13.50 24.34 3.22
N CYS A 229 12.28 23.89 3.51
CA CYS A 229 11.25 23.63 2.52
C CYS A 229 9.90 24.19 2.95
N GLN A 230 9.13 24.72 1.99
CA GLN A 230 7.76 25.20 2.23
C GLN A 230 6.73 24.06 2.36
N PHE A 231 7.18 22.80 2.23
CA PHE A 231 6.33 21.64 2.51
C PHE A 231 6.23 21.40 4.04
N PRO A 232 5.03 21.17 4.60
CA PRO A 232 4.86 21.02 6.04
C PRO A 232 5.64 19.83 6.64
N TYR A 233 6.59 20.13 7.54
CA TYR A 233 7.46 19.11 8.15
C TYR A 233 6.67 18.02 8.88
N LEU A 234 5.58 18.39 9.58
CA LEU A 234 4.73 17.42 10.30
C LEU A 234 4.12 16.39 9.35
N MET A 235 3.67 16.84 8.18
CA MET A 235 3.12 15.93 7.16
C MET A 235 4.22 15.06 6.56
N SER A 236 5.41 15.59 6.32
CA SER A 236 6.55 14.80 5.84
C SER A 236 6.95 13.71 6.85
N CYS A 237 7.07 14.08 8.12
CA CYS A 237 7.35 13.14 9.21
C CYS A 237 6.25 12.07 9.35
N TRP A 238 4.98 12.47 9.25
CA TRP A 238 3.85 11.55 9.28
C TRP A 238 3.95 10.49 8.17
N ILE A 239 4.22 10.92 6.92
CA ILE A 239 4.41 10.00 5.79
C ILE A 239 5.64 9.11 6.03
N GLY A 240 6.79 9.69 6.36
CA GLY A 240 8.03 8.95 6.60
C GLY A 240 7.91 7.89 7.70
N LEU A 241 7.22 8.20 8.80
CA LEU A 241 6.97 7.25 9.89
C LEU A 241 6.04 6.10 9.47
N HIS A 242 5.01 6.37 8.65
CA HIS A 242 4.17 5.31 8.08
C HIS A 242 4.98 4.37 7.18
N GLU A 243 5.84 4.91 6.33
CA GLU A 243 6.73 4.11 5.47
C GLU A 243 7.69 3.24 6.29
N VAL A 244 8.27 3.77 7.38
CA VAL A 244 9.11 3.00 8.30
C VAL A 244 8.32 1.89 9.01
N PHE A 245 7.09 2.18 9.43
CA PHE A 245 6.22 1.18 10.04
C PHE A 245 5.95 0.01 9.07
N PHE A 246 5.59 0.28 7.81
CA PHE A 246 5.37 -0.78 6.83
C PHE A 246 6.65 -1.50 6.44
N LEU A 247 7.80 -0.80 6.36
CA LEU A 247 9.10 -1.44 6.18
C LEU A 247 9.36 -2.48 7.29
N ALA A 248 9.11 -2.13 8.56
CA ALA A 248 9.30 -3.06 9.68
C ALA A 248 8.39 -4.31 9.55
N MET A 249 7.13 -4.12 9.16
CA MET A 249 6.21 -5.23 8.95
C MET A 249 6.62 -6.11 7.75
N PHE A 250 7.09 -5.52 6.65
CA PHE A 250 7.59 -6.25 5.49
C PHE A 250 8.90 -6.98 5.77
N LEU A 251 9.79 -6.39 6.56
CA LEU A 251 11.01 -7.06 7.03
C LEU A 251 10.65 -8.29 7.88
N ASN A 252 9.68 -8.17 8.78
CA ASN A 252 9.18 -9.31 9.55
C ASN A 252 8.58 -10.39 8.63
N PHE A 253 7.72 -10.00 7.67
CA PHE A 253 7.17 -10.92 6.68
C PHE A 253 8.27 -11.63 5.86
N TYR A 254 9.29 -10.89 5.41
CA TYR A 254 10.39 -11.41 4.61
C TYR A 254 11.23 -12.41 5.42
N ARG A 255 11.55 -12.08 6.68
CA ARG A 255 12.28 -12.98 7.60
C ARG A 255 11.51 -14.28 7.82
N GLN A 256 10.21 -14.20 8.12
CA GLN A 256 9.39 -15.38 8.36
C GLN A 256 9.20 -16.22 7.09
N THR A 257 8.95 -15.60 5.95
CA THR A 257 8.58 -16.31 4.72
C THR A 257 9.78 -16.87 3.96
N TYR A 258 10.90 -16.16 3.92
CA TYR A 258 12.03 -16.52 3.06
C TYR A 258 13.27 -16.98 3.81
N LEU A 259 13.53 -16.45 5.01
CA LEU A 259 14.73 -16.84 5.78
C LEU A 259 14.44 -18.03 6.69
N LYS A 260 13.37 -17.98 7.49
CA LYS A 260 12.99 -19.07 8.39
C LYS A 260 12.65 -20.34 7.60
N ASN A 261 11.79 -20.25 6.59
CA ASN A 261 11.46 -21.39 5.72
C ASN A 261 12.68 -22.00 5.01
N LYS A 262 13.72 -21.20 4.69
CA LYS A 262 14.96 -21.71 4.10
C LYS A 262 15.76 -22.48 5.15
N LYS A 263 15.86 -21.95 6.36
CA LYS A 263 16.53 -22.61 7.49
C LYS A 263 15.84 -23.92 7.86
N ASP A 264 14.52 -23.90 8.03
CA ASP A 264 13.73 -25.09 8.41
C ASP A 264 13.89 -26.22 7.36
N LYS A 265 13.95 -25.87 6.07
CA LYS A 265 14.24 -26.84 5.00
C LYS A 265 15.66 -27.40 5.06
N ALA A 266 16.65 -26.56 5.35
CA ALA A 266 18.03 -26.99 5.50
C ALA A 266 18.21 -27.91 6.71
N ASP A 267 17.59 -27.57 7.85
CA ASP A 267 17.63 -28.34 9.09
C ASP A 267 16.93 -29.70 8.90
N ALA A 268 15.77 -29.73 8.23
CA ALA A 268 15.09 -30.98 7.88
C ALA A 268 15.94 -31.90 6.99
N GLN A 269 16.65 -31.33 6.02
CA GLN A 269 17.51 -32.11 5.12
C GLN A 269 18.76 -32.64 5.82
N LEU A 270 19.35 -31.87 6.74
CA LEU A 270 20.43 -32.33 7.62
C LEU A 270 19.97 -33.49 8.52
N ALA A 271 18.75 -33.41 9.08
CA ALA A 271 18.19 -34.48 9.89
C ALA A 271 17.98 -35.80 9.10
N ILE A 272 17.48 -35.71 7.86
CA ILE A 272 17.34 -36.87 6.96
C ILE A 272 18.70 -37.51 6.68
N ASN A 273 19.71 -36.70 6.34
CA ASN A 273 21.06 -37.20 6.05
C ASN A 273 21.70 -37.88 7.26
N ASN A 274 21.52 -37.33 8.46
CA ASN A 274 22.03 -37.91 9.70
C ASN A 274 21.35 -39.25 10.04
N ASN A 275 20.04 -39.36 9.84
CA ASN A 275 19.32 -40.61 10.04
C ASN A 275 19.79 -41.69 9.05
N ASN A 276 19.93 -41.37 7.76
CA ASN A 276 20.43 -42.30 6.75
C ASN A 276 21.84 -42.83 7.09
N ASN A 277 22.72 -41.96 7.57
CA ASN A 277 24.07 -42.35 8.01
C ASN A 277 24.05 -43.25 9.25
N HIS A 278 23.10 -43.06 10.17
CA HIS A 278 22.94 -43.90 11.34
C HIS A 278 22.44 -45.32 10.99
N TYR A 279 21.53 -45.45 10.02
CA TYR A 279 21.10 -46.76 9.53
C TYR A 279 22.20 -47.49 8.75
N ALA A 280 23.00 -46.78 7.94
CA ALA A 280 24.13 -47.36 7.22
C ALA A 280 25.20 -47.92 8.18
N LYS A 281 25.44 -47.28 9.33
CA LYS A 281 26.38 -47.77 10.35
C LYS A 281 25.88 -48.97 11.17
N LYS A 282 24.58 -49.23 11.23
CA LYS A 282 24.00 -50.39 11.94
C LYS A 282 23.87 -51.63 11.06
N ALA A 283 24.09 -51.51 9.75
CA ALA A 283 24.01 -52.59 8.78
C ALA A 283 25.37 -53.25 8.46
N LEU A 284 26.43 -52.82 9.16
CA LEU A 284 27.78 -53.40 9.18
C LEU A 284 28.01 -54.08 10.53
#